data_AF-A0A6B3GG95-F1
#
_entry.id   AF-A0A6B3GG95-F1
#
_cell.length_a   1.000
_cell.length_b   1.000
_cell.length_c   1.000
_cell.angle_alpha   90.00
_cell.angle_beta   90.00
_cell.angle_gamma   90.00
#
_symmetry.space_group_name_H-M   'P 1'
#
loop_
_entity.id
_entity.type
_entity.pdbx_description
1 polymer ?
#
loop_
_entity_poly.entity_id
_entity_poly.type
_entity_poly.pdbx_seq_one_letter_code
_entity_poly.pdbx_strand_id
1 'polypeptide(L)' 'MTARRKAAGVLALGLAPLALAGLTATPAVAHGSLTDPVSRVSACFAEGPESPKSAACQAAVAAGGTQALYDWNGV' A
#
# COMPACT_ATOMS: atom_id res chain seq x y z
N MET A 1 29.66 33.17 20.55
CA MET A 1 28.58 32.17 20.70
C MET A 1 29.11 30.97 21.47
N THR A 2 28.41 30.46 22.49
CA THR A 2 28.87 29.31 23.29
C THR A 2 28.61 27.98 22.57
N ALA A 3 29.43 26.96 22.80
CA ALA A 3 29.29 25.63 22.18
C ALA A 3 27.88 25.03 22.35
N ARG A 4 27.25 25.29 23.50
CA ARG A 4 25.87 24.89 23.81
C ARG A 4 24.83 25.51 22.86
N ARG A 5 25.00 26.77 22.44
CA ARG A 5 24.09 27.42 21.48
C ARG A 5 24.23 26.84 20.07
N LYS A 6 25.43 26.44 19.67
CA LYS A 6 25.65 25.76 18.39
C LYS A 6 25.02 24.36 18.39
N ALA A 7 25.20 23.60 19.46
CA ALA A 7 24.55 22.29 19.62
C ALA A 7 23.02 22.38 19.57
N ALA A 8 22.44 23.36 20.28
CA ALA A 8 20.99 23.60 20.23
C ALA A 8 20.48 23.98 18.83
N GLY A 9 21.23 24.81 18.09
CA GLY A 9 20.89 25.17 16.71
C GLY A 9 20.91 23.96 15.75
N VAL A 10 21.93 23.10 15.85
CA VAL A 10 22.02 21.87 15.06
C VAL A 10 20.87 20.90 15.38
N LEU A 11 20.54 20.74 16.67
CA LEU A 11 19.42 19.91 17.09
C LEU A 11 18.08 20.47 16.59
N ALA A 12 17.86 21.78 16.68
CA ALA A 12 16.65 22.41 16.18
C ALA A 12 16.48 22.23 14.66
N LEU A 13 17.55 22.39 13.89
CA LEU A 13 17.54 22.18 12.44
C LEU A 13 17.25 20.72 12.04
N GLY A 14 17.65 19.75 12.86
CA GLY A 14 17.34 18.34 12.64
C GLY A 14 15.93 17.94 13.09
N LEU A 15 15.51 18.38 14.28
CA LEU A 15 14.28 17.91 14.92
C LEU A 15 13.03 18.64 14.44
N ALA A 16 13.12 19.93 14.07
CA ALA A 16 11.96 20.68 13.60
C ALA A 16 11.31 20.10 12.32
N PRO A 17 12.06 19.73 11.25
CA PRO A 17 11.45 19.10 10.08
C PRO A 17 10.85 17.72 10.38
N LEU A 18 11.50 16.92 11.24
CA LEU A 18 10.97 15.61 11.68
C LEU A 18 9.67 15.76 12.48
N ALA A 19 9.62 16.70 13.41
CA ALA A 19 8.42 16.98 14.19
C ALA A 19 7.28 17.47 13.31
N LEU A 20 7.57 18.36 12.35
CA LEU A 20 6.57 18.85 11.41
C LEU A 20 6.03 17.71 10.52
N ALA A 21 6.92 16.87 9.97
CA ALA A 21 6.51 15.71 9.18
C ALA A 21 5.62 14.75 9.99
N GLY A 22 5.94 14.52 11.27
CA GLY A 22 5.11 13.70 12.16
C GLY A 22 3.75 14.33 12.49
N LEU A 23 3.71 15.64 12.71
CA LEU A 23 2.47 16.38 13.03
C LEU A 23 1.52 16.47 11.83
N THR A 24 2.04 16.52 10.60
CA THR A 24 1.24 16.64 9.38
C THR A 24 1.06 15.32 8.64
N ALA A 25 1.52 14.20 9.19
CA ALA A 25 1.38 12.90 8.55
C ALA A 25 -0.11 12.52 8.44
N THR A 26 -0.54 12.18 7.23
CA THR A 26 -1.85 11.60 6.95
C THR A 26 -1.71 10.17 6.43
N PRO A 27 -2.76 9.34 6.53
CA PRO A 27 -2.74 8.02 5.91
C PRO A 27 -2.47 8.12 4.41
N ALA A 28 -1.59 7.28 3.89
CA ALA A 28 -1.25 7.26 2.46
C ALA A 28 -2.39 6.73 1.57
N VAL A 29 -3.43 6.11 2.17
CA VAL A 29 -4.60 5.51 1.49
C VAL A 29 -4.24 4.62 0.28
N ALA A 30 -3.03 4.05 0.27
CA ALA A 30 -2.50 3.29 -0.84
C ALA A 30 -3.07 1.87 -0.85
N HIS A 31 -4.00 1.62 -1.78
CA HIS A 31 -4.51 0.30 -2.12
C HIS A 31 -3.77 -0.24 -3.34
N GLY A 32 -3.59 -1.56 -3.41
CA GLY A 32 -2.91 -2.19 -4.53
C GLY A 32 -2.57 -3.65 -4.27
N SER A 33 -2.05 -4.29 -5.30
CA SER A 33 -1.49 -5.65 -5.25
C SER A 33 -0.24 -5.70 -6.13
N LEU A 34 0.51 -6.81 -6.10
CA LEU A 34 1.69 -6.96 -6.95
C LEU A 34 1.31 -6.88 -8.44
N THR A 35 2.04 -6.06 -9.18
CA THR A 35 1.88 -5.87 -10.63
C THR A 35 2.99 -6.54 -11.44
N ASP A 36 4.20 -6.65 -10.90
CA ASP A 36 5.33 -7.35 -11.52
C ASP A 36 6.25 -8.03 -10.46
N PRO A 37 6.28 -9.38 -10.35
CA PRO A 37 5.38 -10.29 -11.05
C PRO A 37 3.92 -10.07 -10.62
N VAL A 38 2.99 -10.26 -11.56
CA VAL A 38 1.55 -10.06 -11.31
C VAL A 38 1.05 -10.95 -10.16
N SER A 39 0.24 -10.40 -9.27
CA SER A 39 -0.37 -11.16 -8.18
C SER A 39 -1.46 -12.11 -8.71
N ARG A 40 -1.77 -13.16 -7.94
CA ARG A 40 -2.82 -14.11 -8.32
C ARG A 40 -4.20 -13.45 -8.39
N VAL A 41 -4.50 -12.57 -7.44
CA VAL A 41 -5.81 -11.89 -7.38
C VAL A 41 -6.00 -10.94 -8.56
N SER A 42 -4.96 -10.18 -8.95
CA SER A 42 -5.04 -9.27 -10.09
C SER A 42 -5.05 -10.03 -11.42
N ALA A 43 -4.32 -11.16 -11.50
CA ALA A 43 -4.41 -12.07 -12.65
C ALA A 43 -5.82 -12.66 -12.79
N CYS A 44 -6.44 -13.14 -11.71
CA CYS A 44 -7.80 -13.67 -11.75
C CYS A 44 -8.86 -12.60 -12.03
N PHE A 45 -8.67 -11.38 -11.53
CA PHE A 45 -9.49 -10.23 -11.94
C PHE A 45 -9.38 -9.97 -13.45
N ALA A 46 -8.18 -9.98 -14.00
CA ALA A 46 -7.95 -9.76 -15.44
C ALA A 46 -8.53 -10.88 -16.33
N GLU A 47 -8.68 -12.10 -15.83
CA GLU A 47 -9.40 -13.17 -16.54
C GLU A 47 -10.91 -12.93 -16.65
N GLY A 48 -11.47 -12.08 -15.79
CA GLY A 48 -12.91 -11.80 -15.68
C GLY A 48 -13.57 -12.61 -14.56
N PRO A 49 -13.96 -11.99 -13.43
CA PRO A 49 -14.53 -12.71 -12.28
C PRO A 49 -15.81 -13.50 -12.57
N GLU A 50 -16.67 -13.02 -13.48
CA GLU A 50 -17.93 -13.70 -13.83
C GLU A 50 -17.75 -14.95 -14.69
N SER A 51 -16.62 -15.08 -15.39
CA SER A 51 -16.34 -16.19 -16.29
C SER A 51 -14.83 -16.44 -16.44
N PRO A 52 -14.12 -16.79 -15.35
CA PRO A 52 -12.67 -16.97 -15.38
C PRO A 52 -12.29 -18.25 -16.15
N LYS A 53 -11.09 -18.26 -16.74
CA LYS A 53 -10.66 -19.29 -17.69
C LYS A 53 -9.82 -20.36 -17.03
N SER A 54 -8.93 -19.99 -16.11
CA SER A 54 -8.04 -20.93 -15.44
C SER A 54 -8.76 -21.66 -14.31
N ALA A 55 -8.39 -22.93 -14.11
CA ALA A 55 -8.95 -23.74 -13.04
C ALA A 55 -8.71 -23.12 -11.65
N ALA A 56 -7.58 -22.41 -11.47
CA ALA A 56 -7.26 -21.72 -10.23
C ALA A 56 -8.21 -20.54 -9.96
N CYS A 57 -8.50 -19.71 -10.96
CA CYS A 57 -9.39 -18.57 -10.80
C CYS A 57 -10.86 -18.99 -10.67
N GLN A 58 -11.27 -20.07 -11.35
CA GLN A 58 -12.57 -20.69 -11.12
C GLN A 58 -12.72 -21.19 -9.68
N ALA A 59 -11.70 -21.87 -9.14
CA ALA A 59 -11.70 -22.32 -7.75
C ALA A 59 -11.71 -21.14 -6.77
N ALA A 60 -11.00 -20.05 -7.07
CA ALA A 60 -11.01 -18.84 -6.26
C ALA A 60 -12.41 -18.21 -6.20
N VAL A 61 -13.10 -18.09 -7.34
CA VAL A 61 -14.49 -17.61 -7.39
C VAL A 61 -15.44 -18.56 -6.67
N ALA A 62 -15.27 -19.87 -6.82
CA ALA A 62 -16.10 -20.85 -6.11
C ALA A 62 -15.94 -20.77 -4.57
N ALA A 63 -14.77 -20.39 -4.08
CA ALA A 63 -14.48 -20.26 -2.65
C ALA A 63 -14.85 -18.89 -2.07
N GLY A 64 -14.64 -17.80 -2.82
CA GLY A 64 -14.74 -16.41 -2.32
C GLY A 64 -15.77 -15.52 -3.00
N GLY A 65 -16.47 -16.02 -4.02
CA GLY A 65 -17.33 -15.22 -4.89
C GLY A 65 -16.54 -14.31 -5.82
N THR A 66 -17.26 -13.57 -6.68
CA THR A 66 -16.65 -12.68 -7.67
C THR A 66 -16.18 -11.36 -7.06
N GLN A 67 -16.85 -10.88 -6.00
CA GLN A 67 -16.53 -9.60 -5.34
C GLN A 67 -15.08 -9.53 -4.85
N ALA A 68 -14.57 -10.62 -4.28
CA ALA A 68 -13.19 -10.68 -3.81
C ALA A 68 -12.15 -10.44 -4.94
N LEU A 69 -12.50 -10.72 -6.20
CA LEU A 69 -11.65 -10.42 -7.35
C LEU A 69 -11.85 -8.99 -7.87
N TYR A 70 -13.05 -8.40 -7.74
CA TYR A 70 -13.25 -6.98 -8.04
C TYR A 70 -12.46 -6.09 -7.08
N ASP A 71 -12.36 -6.51 -5.82
CA ASP A 71 -11.57 -5.87 -4.76
C ASP A 71 -10.09 -6.30 -4.78
N TRP A 72 -9.52 -6.63 -5.95
CA TRP A 72 -8.15 -7.15 -6.09
C TRP A 72 -7.06 -6.26 -5.49
N ASN A 73 -7.33 -4.98 -5.31
CA ASN A 73 -6.43 -3.99 -4.72
C ASN A 73 -6.60 -3.83 -3.20
N GLY A 74 -7.55 -4.55 -2.58
CA GLY A 74 -7.89 -4.48 -1.15
C GLY A 74 -7.72 -5.79 -0.40
N VAL A 75 -6.86 -6.68 -0.90
CA VAL A 75 -6.57 -7.99 -0.27
C VAL A 75 -5.84 -7.84 1.05
#